data_AF-F8UFP0-F1
#
_entry.id   AF-F8UFP0-F1
#
_cell.length_a   1.000
_cell.length_b   1.000
_cell.length_c   1.000
_cell.angle_alpha   90.00
_cell.angle_beta   90.00
_cell.angle_gamma   90.00
#
_symmetry.space_group_name_H-M   'P 1'
#
loop_
_entity.id
_entity.type
_entity.pdbx_description
1 polymer ?
#
loop_
_entity_poly.entity_id
_entity_poly.type
_entity_poly.pdbx_seq_one_letter_code
_entity_poly.pdbx_strand_id
1 'polypeptide(L)'
;GTGATTQQVLKACNSRQITYTFTDVSPFFLEKARDNLAEFSGLEYKVLDIEKDPKLQGFCCHSYDLIIAANVLHSTANLQEETLPHIQSLLRPGGHLLLLELTQQSSWIDLIFGVTQGWWRFSD
;
A
#
# COMPACT_ATOMS: atom_id res chain seq x y z
N GLY A 1 3.28 5.58 1.32
CA GLY A 1 3.28 6.83 2.08
C GLY A 1 4.64 7.06 2.71
N THR A 2 4.73 7.58 3.94
CA THR A 2 6.03 7.87 4.58
C THR A 2 6.65 6.70 5.36
N GLY A 3 5.96 5.56 5.44
CA GLY A 3 6.51 4.32 6.04
C GLY A 3 6.17 4.06 7.50
N ALA A 4 5.25 4.80 8.12
CA ALA A 4 4.89 4.62 9.54
C ALA A 4 4.43 3.18 9.88
N THR A 5 3.47 2.63 9.13
CA THR A 5 3.03 1.23 9.31
C THR A 5 4.17 0.25 9.02
N THR A 6 4.94 0.49 7.96
CA THR A 6 6.09 -0.33 7.58
C THR A 6 7.11 -0.44 8.71
N GLN A 7 7.44 0.68 9.37
CA GLN A 7 8.38 0.67 10.48
C GLN A 7 7.92 -0.26 11.62
N GLN A 8 6.62 -0.26 11.95
CA GLN A 8 6.07 -1.15 12.99
C GLN A 8 6.14 -2.62 12.56
N VAL A 9 5.81 -2.92 11.30
CA VAL A 9 5.90 -4.27 10.74
C VAL A 9 7.33 -4.78 10.78
N LEU A 10 8.30 -3.99 10.29
CA LEU A 10 9.71 -4.38 10.25
C LEU A 10 10.28 -4.60 11.67
N LYS A 11 9.92 -3.75 12.64
CA LYS A 11 10.29 -3.95 14.06
C LYS A 11 9.68 -5.21 14.65
N ALA A 12 8.45 -5.57 14.31
CA ALA A 12 7.83 -6.81 14.77
C ALA A 12 8.48 -8.05 14.13
N CYS A 13 9.05 -7.91 12.93
CA CYS A 13 9.70 -8.98 12.20
C CYS A 13 11.17 -9.24 12.59
N ASN A 14 11.74 -8.50 13.56
CA ASN A 14 13.16 -8.30 13.97
C ASN A 14 14.20 -9.47 13.93
N SER A 15 13.86 -10.65 13.43
CA SER A 15 14.75 -11.81 13.28
C SER A 15 14.36 -12.75 12.12
N ARG A 16 13.29 -12.44 11.37
CA ARG A 16 12.84 -13.25 10.24
C ARG A 16 13.48 -12.75 8.97
N GLN A 17 13.96 -13.68 8.15
CA GLN A 17 14.39 -13.38 6.79
C GLN A 17 13.14 -13.10 5.95
N ILE A 18 12.87 -11.82 5.70
CA ILE A 18 11.77 -11.36 4.86
C ILE A 18 12.32 -10.53 3.71
N THR A 19 11.64 -10.62 2.56
CA THR A 19 11.77 -9.65 1.48
C THR A 19 10.60 -8.68 1.58
N TYR A 20 10.87 -7.38 1.42
CA TYR A 20 9.84 -6.35 1.57
C TYR A 20 9.95 -5.34 0.43
N THR A 21 8.90 -5.23 -0.38
CA THR A 21 8.76 -4.19 -1.41
C THR A 21 7.87 -3.08 -0.85
N PHE A 22 8.46 -1.92 -0.55
CA PHE A 22 7.75 -0.71 -0.20
C PHE A 22 7.26 0.00 -1.46
N THR A 23 5.97 0.36 -1.49
CA THR A 23 5.37 1.02 -2.65
C THR A 23 4.55 2.24 -2.28
N ASP A 24 4.45 3.15 -3.23
CA ASP A 24 3.56 4.31 -3.24
C ASP A 24 3.35 4.77 -4.68
N VAL A 25 2.22 5.42 -4.98
CA VAL A 25 1.97 6.01 -6.31
C VAL A 25 2.90 7.19 -6.60
N SER A 26 3.40 7.86 -5.56
CA SER A 26 4.27 9.02 -5.65
C SER A 26 5.72 8.67 -5.33
N PRO A 27 6.68 8.93 -6.26
CA PRO A 27 8.11 8.80 -6.00
C PRO A 27 8.59 9.62 -4.80
N PHE A 28 7.95 10.76 -4.52
CA PHE A 28 8.29 11.60 -3.36
C PHE A 28 8.17 10.85 -2.03
N PHE A 29 7.12 10.03 -1.89
CA PHE A 29 6.90 9.24 -0.68
C PHE A 29 7.87 8.07 -0.57
N LEU A 30 8.36 7.53 -1.69
CA LEU A 30 9.42 6.52 -1.68
C LEU A 30 10.71 7.10 -1.10
N GLU A 31 11.12 8.30 -1.52
CA GLU A 31 12.32 8.97 -0.99
C GLU A 31 12.17 9.26 0.51
N LYS A 32 11.00 9.76 0.93
CA LYS A 32 10.74 9.95 2.38
C LYS A 32 10.74 8.65 3.17
N ALA A 33 10.23 7.56 2.60
CA ALA A 33 10.28 6.27 3.25
C ALA A 33 11.72 5.74 3.35
N ARG A 34 12.58 5.98 2.36
CA ARG A 34 14.01 5.62 2.44
C ARG A 34 14.70 6.30 3.63
N ASP A 35 14.45 7.60 3.81
CA ASP A 35 14.98 8.36 4.94
C ASP A 35 14.48 7.78 6.28
N ASN A 36 13.16 7.55 6.39
CA ASN A 36 12.53 7.11 7.63
C ASN A 36 12.82 5.64 8.00
N LEU A 37 13.15 4.81 7.02
CA LEU A 37 13.40 3.38 7.17
C LEU A 37 14.88 3.03 7.02
N ALA A 38 15.78 4.02 7.08
CA ALA A 38 17.22 3.86 6.90
C ALA A 38 17.87 2.88 7.90
N GLU A 39 17.22 2.62 9.05
CA GLU A 39 17.66 1.61 10.02
C GLU A 39 17.48 0.15 9.52
N PHE A 40 16.65 -0.07 8.50
CA PHE A 40 16.38 -1.39 7.92
C PHE A 40 17.08 -1.58 6.58
N SER A 41 17.66 -2.76 6.37
CA SER A 41 18.30 -3.14 5.12
C SER A 41 17.45 -4.13 4.33
N GLY A 42 17.75 -4.28 3.02
CA GLY A 42 17.08 -5.26 2.17
C GLY A 42 15.66 -4.88 1.71
N LEU A 43 15.25 -3.63 1.90
CA LEU A 43 13.98 -3.11 1.39
C LEU A 43 14.10 -2.74 -0.09
N GLU A 44 13.19 -3.22 -0.91
CA GLU A 44 12.98 -2.74 -2.28
C GLU A 44 11.98 -1.57 -2.24
N TYR A 45 12.20 -0.55 -3.06
CA TYR A 45 11.29 0.59 -3.17
C TYR A 45 10.87 0.76 -4.63
N LYS A 46 9.57 0.79 -4.88
CA LYS A 46 9.04 0.81 -6.24
C LYS A 46 7.72 1.56 -6.33
N VAL A 47 7.53 2.31 -7.40
CA VAL A 47 6.24 3.00 -7.65
C VAL A 47 5.18 1.96 -7.98
N LEU A 48 4.00 2.09 -7.36
CA LEU A 48 2.82 1.29 -7.69
C LEU A 48 1.59 2.19 -7.65
N ASP A 49 0.93 2.30 -8.80
CA ASP A 49 -0.44 2.77 -8.93
C ASP A 49 -1.36 1.54 -8.95
N ILE A 50 -2.06 1.28 -7.85
CA ILE A 50 -2.89 0.06 -7.72
C ILE A 50 -4.16 0.10 -8.59
N GLU A 51 -4.50 1.26 -9.17
CA GLU A 51 -5.61 1.38 -10.14
C GLU A 51 -5.20 0.93 -11.55
N LYS A 52 -3.91 0.65 -11.78
CA LYS A 52 -3.39 0.14 -13.05
C LYS A 52 -2.86 -1.27 -12.86
N ASP A 53 -2.82 -2.04 -13.96
CA ASP A 53 -2.28 -3.40 -13.98
C ASP A 53 -0.86 -3.43 -13.36
N PRO A 54 -0.67 -4.11 -12.21
CA PRO A 54 0.64 -4.18 -11.56
C PRO A 54 1.71 -4.87 -12.43
N LYS A 55 1.31 -5.79 -13.30
CA LYS A 55 2.24 -6.49 -14.22
C LYS A 55 2.88 -5.52 -15.21
N LEU A 56 2.09 -4.59 -15.76
CA LEU A 56 2.60 -3.55 -16.67
C LEU A 56 3.52 -2.55 -15.96
N GLN A 57 3.43 -2.47 -14.63
CA GLN A 57 4.32 -1.67 -13.77
C GLN A 57 5.57 -2.47 -13.32
N GLY A 58 5.75 -3.66 -13.88
CA GLY A 58 6.91 -4.53 -13.65
C GLY A 58 6.84 -5.36 -12.38
N PHE A 59 5.68 -5.50 -11.75
CA PHE A 59 5.51 -6.43 -10.62
C PHE A 59 5.27 -7.85 -11.14
N CYS A 60 5.83 -8.83 -10.45
CA CYS A 60 5.56 -10.23 -10.74
C CYS A 60 4.17 -10.59 -10.19
N CYS A 61 3.35 -11.24 -11.01
CA CYS A 61 2.07 -11.77 -10.55
C CYS A 61 2.32 -12.91 -9.56
N HIS A 62 1.43 -13.06 -8.59
CA HIS A 62 1.40 -14.16 -7.63
C HIS A 62 2.71 -14.38 -6.87
N SER A 63 3.48 -13.31 -6.64
CA SER A 63 4.80 -13.38 -5.99
C SER A 63 4.79 -12.98 -4.52
N TYR A 64 3.70 -12.40 -4.02
CA TYR A 64 3.63 -11.90 -2.63
C TYR A 64 2.82 -12.84 -1.73
N ASP A 65 3.39 -13.20 -0.58
CA ASP A 65 2.70 -13.95 0.48
C ASP A 65 1.70 -13.08 1.25
N LEU A 66 2.03 -11.80 1.40
CA LEU A 66 1.30 -10.81 2.18
C LEU A 66 1.36 -9.46 1.46
N ILE A 67 0.20 -8.83 1.30
CA ILE A 67 0.09 -7.41 0.91
C ILE A 67 -0.47 -6.65 2.11
N ILE A 68 0.14 -5.51 2.42
CA ILE A 68 -0.28 -4.62 3.50
C ILE A 68 -0.78 -3.33 2.86
N ALA A 69 -2.06 -3.04 3.06
CA ALA A 69 -2.70 -1.80 2.62
C ALA A 69 -3.25 -1.08 3.84
N ALA A 70 -2.59 0.01 4.25
CA ALA A 70 -2.96 0.79 5.42
C ALA A 70 -3.40 2.18 4.99
N ASN A 71 -4.70 2.48 5.15
CA ASN A 71 -5.34 3.75 4.86
C ASN A 71 -5.03 4.24 3.45
N VAL A 72 -5.34 3.41 2.45
CA VAL A 72 -4.96 3.67 1.05
C VAL A 72 -6.00 3.21 0.05
N LEU A 73 -6.67 2.07 0.26
CA LEU A 73 -7.56 1.52 -0.76
C LEU A 73 -8.82 2.37 -0.92
N HIS A 74 -9.29 3.04 0.14
CA HIS A 74 -10.42 3.97 0.06
C HIS A 74 -10.15 5.16 -0.88
N SER A 75 -8.90 5.43 -1.24
CA SER A 75 -8.51 6.54 -2.12
C SER A 75 -8.42 6.13 -3.60
N THR A 76 -8.92 4.96 -3.99
CA THR A 76 -9.03 4.53 -5.39
C THR A 76 -10.44 4.75 -5.94
N ALA A 77 -10.60 4.75 -7.27
CA ALA A 77 -11.89 5.00 -7.91
C ALA A 77 -12.83 3.80 -7.83
N ASN A 78 -12.34 2.59 -8.12
CA ASN A 78 -13.17 1.39 -8.12
C ASN A 78 -12.50 0.28 -7.29
N LEU A 79 -13.15 -0.09 -6.17
CA LEU A 79 -12.63 -1.13 -5.29
C LEU A 79 -12.86 -2.53 -5.86
N GLN A 80 -14.07 -2.83 -6.32
CA GLN A 80 -14.49 -4.21 -6.61
C GLN A 80 -13.99 -4.70 -7.97
N GLU A 81 -14.10 -3.88 -9.01
CA GLU A 81 -13.80 -4.25 -10.40
C GLU A 81 -12.33 -4.05 -10.77
N GLU A 82 -11.61 -3.17 -10.07
CA GLU A 82 -10.22 -2.84 -10.40
C GLU A 82 -9.23 -3.10 -9.25
N THR A 83 -9.38 -2.39 -8.13
CA THR A 83 -8.36 -2.38 -7.06
C THR A 83 -8.15 -3.76 -6.43
N LEU A 84 -9.23 -4.44 -6.02
CA LEU A 84 -9.15 -5.77 -5.41
C LEU A 84 -8.63 -6.84 -6.39
N PRO A 85 -9.08 -6.88 -7.66
CA PRO A 85 -8.47 -7.74 -8.68
C PRO A 85 -6.97 -7.51 -8.88
N HIS A 86 -6.50 -6.26 -8.91
CA HIS A 86 -5.07 -5.96 -9.00
C HIS A 86 -4.28 -6.47 -7.79
N ILE A 87 -4.80 -6.28 -6.56
CA ILE A 87 -4.20 -6.86 -5.35
C ILE A 87 -4.16 -8.39 -5.44
N GLN A 88 -5.26 -9.02 -5.86
CA GLN A 88 -5.33 -10.47 -6.00
C GLN A 88 -4.31 -11.00 -7.03
N SER A 89 -4.06 -10.26 -8.11
CA SER A 89 -3.06 -10.62 -9.13
C SER A 89 -1.62 -10.65 -8.59
N LEU A 90 -1.33 -9.87 -7.54
CA LEU A 90 -0.04 -9.81 -6.88
C LEU A 90 0.14 -10.91 -5.82
N LEU A 91 -0.95 -11.31 -5.16
CA LEU A 91 -0.95 -12.36 -4.14
C LEU A 91 -0.77 -13.74 -4.76
N ARG A 92 0.11 -14.54 -4.17
CA ARG A 92 0.18 -15.97 -4.49
C ARG A 92 -1.13 -16.70 -4.09
N PRO A 93 -1.40 -17.90 -4.62
CA PRO A 93 -2.45 -18.76 -4.07
C PRO A 93 -2.25 -18.98 -2.56
N GLY A 94 -3.26 -18.65 -1.76
CA GLY A 94 -3.18 -18.69 -0.28
C GLY A 94 -2.43 -17.53 0.37
N GLY A 95 -2.05 -16.50 -0.40
CA GLY A 95 -1.56 -15.23 0.12
C GLY A 95 -2.65 -14.42 0.82
N HIS A 96 -2.24 -13.46 1.65
CA HIS A 96 -3.15 -12.69 2.50
C HIS A 96 -3.09 -11.19 2.19
N LEU A 97 -4.24 -10.53 2.28
CA LEU A 97 -4.33 -9.08 2.35
C LEU A 97 -4.53 -8.66 3.81
N LEU A 98 -3.63 -7.85 4.34
CA LEU A 98 -3.81 -7.15 5.60
C LEU A 98 -4.31 -5.73 5.28
N LEU A 99 -5.59 -5.48 5.55
CA LEU A 99 -6.23 -4.20 5.34
C LEU A 99 -6.41 -3.47 6.68
N LEU A 100 -5.85 -2.26 6.78
CA LEU A 100 -6.08 -1.35 7.90
C LEU A 100 -6.81 -0.13 7.37
N GLU A 101 -8.07 0.05 7.76
CA GLU A 101 -8.91 1.16 7.28
C GLU A 101 -9.79 1.77 8.38
N LEU A 102 -10.19 3.02 8.13
CA LEU A 102 -11.25 3.64 8.90
C LEU A 102 -12.58 2.99 8.51
N THR A 103 -13.38 2.63 9.51
CA THR A 103 -14.65 1.92 9.30
C THR A 103 -15.88 2.79 9.49
N GLN A 104 -15.70 4.05 9.90
CA GLN A 104 -16.77 5.00 10.17
C GLN A 104 -16.38 6.40 9.68
N GLN A 105 -17.38 7.16 9.28
CA GLN A 105 -17.22 8.58 8.96
C GLN A 105 -16.81 9.36 10.20
N SER A 106 -15.99 10.39 9.99
CA SER A 106 -15.53 11.28 11.06
C SER A 106 -15.33 12.66 10.49
N SER A 107 -16.13 13.62 10.98
CA SER A 107 -16.07 15.01 10.52
C SER A 107 -14.68 15.63 10.72
N TRP A 108 -13.93 15.20 11.73
CA TRP A 108 -12.54 15.63 11.93
C TRP A 108 -11.63 15.15 10.80
N ILE A 109 -11.81 13.90 10.35
CA ILE A 109 -11.02 13.30 9.28
C ILE A 109 -11.40 13.95 7.95
N ASP A 110 -12.69 14.23 7.72
CA ASP A 110 -13.16 14.96 6.53
C ASP A 110 -12.55 16.36 6.43
N LEU A 111 -12.38 17.07 7.56
CA LEU A 111 -11.74 18.39 7.57
C LEU A 111 -10.26 18.35 7.20
N ILE A 112 -9.57 17.23 7.41
CA ILE A 112 -8.14 17.06 7.10
C ILE A 112 -7.94 16.49 5.71
N PHE A 113 -8.59 15.36 5.42
CA PHE A 113 -8.36 14.58 4.20
C PHE A 113 -9.42 14.84 3.13
N GLY A 114 -10.61 15.33 3.49
CA GLY A 114 -11.68 15.67 2.55
C GLY A 114 -11.38 16.87 1.65
N VAL A 115 -10.28 17.57 1.86
CA VAL A 115 -9.78 18.58 0.89
C VAL A 115 -8.86 17.98 -0.18
N THR A 116 -8.52 16.68 -0.07
CA THR A 116 -7.65 15.99 -1.04
C THR A 116 -8.48 15.33 -2.14
N GLN A 117 -7.93 15.24 -3.35
CA GLN A 117 -8.63 14.63 -4.49
C GLN A 117 -8.92 13.14 -4.26
N GLY A 118 -8.03 12.42 -3.57
CA GLY A 118 -8.19 10.99 -3.30
C GLY A 118 -9.41 10.66 -2.43
N TRP A 119 -9.82 11.57 -1.54
CA TRP A 119 -10.93 11.34 -0.60
C TRP A 119 -12.28 11.16 -1.27
N TRP A 120 -12.47 11.79 -2.43
CA TRP A 120 -13.73 11.77 -3.19
C TRP A 120 -13.55 11.06 -4.54
N ARG A 121 -12.55 10.17 -4.65
CA ARG A 121 -12.19 9.54 -5.92
C ARG A 121 -13.15 8.43 -6.34
N PHE A 122 -13.89 7.85 -5.40
CA PHE A 122 -14.79 6.73 -5.63
C PHE A 122 -15.76 6.98 -6.80
N SER A 123 -15.95 5.95 -7.61
CA SER A 123 -16.87 5.90 -8.75
C SER A 123 -17.51 4.52 -8.91
N ASP A 124 -17.38 3.66 -7.90
CA ASP A 124 -17.98 2.33 -7.81
C ASP A 124 -19.47 2.35 -7.38
#